data_AF-A0A258RS06-F1
#
_entry.id   AF-A0A258RS06-F1
#
_cell.length_a   1.000
_cell.length_b   1.000
_cell.length_c   1.000
_cell.angle_alpha   90.00
_cell.angle_beta   90.00
_cell.angle_gamma   90.00
#
_symmetry.space_group_name_H-M   'P 1'
#
loop_
_entity.id
_entity.type
_entity.pdbx_description
1 polymer ?
#
loop_
_entity_poly.entity_id
_entity_poly.type
_entity_poly.pdbx_seq_one_letter_code
_entity_poly.pdbx_strand_id
1 'polypeptide(L)'
;MADGRNEPSMDEILSSIKRIIADDDQNRPATKRAAKAAARHEDENEILELTAADQNAMRGDVLLDDDKAQSLRHSFSALQTLSEPGAAPQIVRSGETSLEGLTRDLLRPMLKDWLDAHLPPIVEAMVEREIMRITKKG
;
A
#
# COMPACT_ATOMS: atom_id res chain seq x y z
N MET A 1 -14.36 -36.51 -26.16
CA MET A 1 -13.32 -35.46 -26.22
C MET A 1 -14.02 -34.12 -26.44
N ALA A 2 -14.06 -33.23 -25.44
CA ALA A 2 -14.47 -31.83 -25.60
C ALA A 2 -14.08 -30.98 -24.37
N ASP A 3 -13.34 -29.89 -24.62
CA ASP A 3 -13.20 -28.65 -23.86
C ASP A 3 -12.51 -28.64 -22.48
N GLY A 4 -11.17 -28.70 -22.50
CA GLY A 4 -10.34 -27.97 -21.54
C GLY A 4 -10.30 -26.50 -21.93
N ARG A 5 -11.26 -25.71 -21.44
CA ARG A 5 -11.26 -24.25 -21.59
C ARG A 5 -10.02 -23.72 -20.86
N ASN A 6 -9.04 -23.29 -21.64
CA ASN A 6 -7.79 -22.71 -21.20
C ASN A 6 -8.13 -21.44 -20.39
N GLU A 7 -8.07 -21.53 -19.06
CA GLU A 7 -8.15 -20.36 -18.19
C GLU A 7 -6.97 -19.45 -18.59
N PRO A 8 -7.20 -18.19 -19.00
CA PRO A 8 -6.13 -17.34 -19.50
C PRO A 8 -5.03 -17.21 -18.44
N SER A 9 -3.78 -17.37 -18.86
CA SER A 9 -2.64 -17.25 -17.95
C SER A 9 -2.57 -15.83 -17.36
N MET A 10 -2.07 -15.71 -16.14
CA MET A 10 -1.88 -14.41 -15.47
C MET A 10 -1.16 -13.40 -16.37
N ASP A 11 -0.15 -13.85 -17.12
CA ASP A 11 0.60 -13.01 -18.05
C ASP A 11 -0.22 -12.56 -19.27
N GLU A 12 -1.19 -13.37 -19.71
CA GLU A 12 -2.12 -13.02 -20.78
C GLU A 12 -3.14 -11.98 -20.30
N ILE A 13 -3.63 -12.11 -19.06
CA ILE A 13 -4.50 -11.13 -18.42
C ILE A 13 -3.77 -9.79 -18.29
N LEU A 14 -2.53 -9.80 -17.79
CA LEU A 14 -1.71 -8.59 -17.64
C LEU A 14 -1.35 -7.96 -19.00
N SER A 15 -1.07 -8.78 -20.01
CA SER A 15 -0.80 -8.32 -21.38
C SER A 15 -2.03 -7.70 -22.02
N SER A 16 -3.22 -8.27 -21.78
CA SER A 16 -4.49 -7.73 -22.27
C SER A 16 -4.81 -6.38 -21.63
N ILE A 17 -4.68 -6.26 -20.29
CA ILE A 17 -4.85 -4.99 -19.56
C ILE A 17 -3.84 -3.94 -20.05
N LYS A 18 -2.57 -4.30 -20.18
CA LYS A 18 -1.51 -3.39 -20.68
C LYS A 18 -1.80 -2.90 -22.10
N ARG A 19 -2.29 -3.78 -22.97
CA ARG A 19 -2.67 -3.43 -24.35
C ARG A 19 -3.88 -2.49 -24.38
N ILE A 20 -4.92 -2.77 -23.60
CA ILE A 20 -6.14 -1.93 -23.53
C ILE A 20 -5.79 -0.52 -23.02
N ILE A 21 -4.93 -0.39 -22.01
CA ILE A 21 -4.52 0.91 -21.46
C ILE A 21 -3.66 1.70 -22.47
N ALA A 22 -2.77 1.02 -23.19
CA ALA A 22 -1.95 1.68 -24.20
C ALA A 22 -2.78 2.16 -25.40
N ASP A 23 -3.74 1.37 -25.85
CA ASP A 23 -4.67 1.74 -26.92
C ASP A 23 -5.59 2.89 -26.50
N ASP A 24 -6.10 2.87 -25.26
CA ASP A 24 -6.94 3.93 -24.71
C ASP A 24 -6.17 5.26 -24.52
N ASP A 25 -4.89 5.20 -24.13
CA ASP A 25 -4.05 6.40 -24.08
C ASP A 25 -3.75 6.96 -25.48
N GLN A 26 -3.51 6.10 -26.48
CA GLN A 26 -3.27 6.52 -27.87
C GLN A 26 -4.53 7.08 -28.55
N ASN A 27 -5.70 6.52 -28.26
CA ASN A 27 -6.99 6.95 -28.81
C ASN A 27 -7.61 8.15 -28.06
N ARG A 28 -6.96 8.61 -26.98
CA ARG A 28 -7.39 9.80 -26.24
C ARG A 28 -7.16 11.05 -27.09
N PRO A 29 -8.15 11.97 -27.21
CA PRO A 29 -8.01 13.14 -28.07
C PRO A 29 -6.82 14.00 -27.63
N ALA A 30 -6.06 14.52 -28.60
CA ALA A 30 -4.80 15.22 -28.37
C ALA A 30 -4.89 16.35 -27.32
N THR A 31 -6.04 17.02 -27.23
CA THR A 31 -6.33 18.04 -26.20
C THR A 31 -6.35 17.48 -24.77
N LYS A 32 -6.80 16.24 -24.56
CA LYS A 32 -6.80 15.55 -23.25
C LYS A 32 -5.46 14.90 -22.92
N ARG A 33 -4.67 14.51 -23.93
CA ARG A 33 -3.29 14.03 -23.75
C ARG A 33 -2.35 15.17 -23.36
N ALA A 34 -2.44 16.32 -24.02
CA ALA A 34 -1.71 17.53 -23.67
C ALA A 34 -2.08 18.05 -22.27
N ALA A 35 -3.37 18.00 -21.90
CA ALA A 35 -3.82 18.37 -20.55
C ALA A 35 -3.31 17.42 -19.45
N LYS A 36 -3.23 16.11 -19.71
CA LYS A 36 -2.64 15.14 -18.76
C LYS A 36 -1.12 15.26 -18.68
N ALA A 37 -0.44 15.60 -19.78
CA ALA A 37 0.99 15.88 -19.80
C ALA A 37 1.32 17.20 -19.07
N ALA A 38 0.49 18.23 -19.22
CA ALA A 38 0.65 19.51 -18.51
C ALA A 38 0.32 19.39 -17.02
N ALA A 39 -0.76 18.68 -16.65
CA ALA A 39 -1.13 18.46 -15.25
C ALA A 39 -0.16 17.53 -14.49
N ARG A 40 0.67 16.77 -15.20
CA ARG A 40 1.69 15.91 -14.58
C ARG A 40 2.94 16.68 -14.13
N HIS A 41 3.09 17.93 -14.55
CA HIS A 41 4.26 18.75 -14.19
C HIS A 41 4.05 19.64 -12.96
N GLU A 42 2.86 19.68 -12.35
CA GLU A 42 2.60 20.56 -11.19
C GLU A 42 2.57 19.81 -9.84
N ASP A 43 2.22 18.51 -9.83
CA ASP A 43 2.21 17.66 -8.61
C ASP A 43 3.38 16.65 -8.52
N GLU A 44 4.48 16.87 -9.25
CA GLU A 44 5.70 16.04 -9.17
C GLU A 44 6.78 16.65 -8.24
N ASN A 45 6.49 17.77 -7.56
CA ASN A 45 7.43 18.42 -6.64
C ASN A 45 7.42 17.89 -5.19
N GLU A 46 6.75 16.77 -4.91
CA GLU A 46 6.86 16.09 -3.60
C GLU A 46 6.94 14.56 -3.72
N ILE A 47 7.68 14.07 -4.72
CA ILE A 47 8.28 12.74 -4.62
C ILE A 47 9.76 12.96 -4.35
N LEU A 48 10.14 12.91 -3.07
CA LEU A 48 11.53 12.82 -2.67
C LEU A 48 12.09 11.48 -3.19
N GLU A 49 12.70 11.51 -4.37
CA GLU A 49 13.47 10.36 -4.85
C GLU A 49 14.57 10.04 -3.84
N LEU A 50 14.66 8.79 -3.39
CA LEU A 50 15.66 8.34 -2.41
C LEU A 50 17.11 8.53 -2.90
N THR A 51 17.28 8.76 -4.20
CA THR A 51 18.53 9.14 -4.88
C THR A 51 18.97 10.57 -4.57
N ALA A 52 18.05 11.47 -4.15
CA ALA A 52 18.38 12.85 -3.79
C ALA A 52 19.20 12.94 -2.49
N ALA A 53 19.03 11.99 -1.56
CA ALA A 53 19.85 11.90 -0.36
C ALA A 53 21.33 11.61 -0.70
N ASP A 54 21.58 10.76 -1.70
CA ASP A 54 22.92 10.42 -2.20
C ASP A 54 23.54 11.60 -3.00
N GLN A 55 22.72 12.32 -3.77
CA GLN A 55 23.16 13.54 -4.48
C GLN A 55 23.53 14.68 -3.52
N ASN A 56 22.86 14.79 -2.36
CA ASN A 56 23.21 15.78 -1.35
C ASN A 56 24.56 15.47 -0.68
N ALA A 57 24.89 14.19 -0.50
CA ALA A 57 26.21 13.75 -0.02
C ALA A 57 27.34 14.10 -1.01
N MET A 58 27.07 14.04 -2.32
CA MET A 58 28.03 14.40 -3.38
C MET A 58 28.19 15.91 -3.59
N ARG A 59 27.18 16.72 -3.24
CA ARG A 59 27.24 18.19 -3.34
C ARG A 59 27.97 18.87 -2.18
N GLY A 60 28.32 18.13 -1.13
CA GLY A 60 29.12 18.64 -0.02
C GLY A 60 28.45 19.79 0.75
N ASP A 61 27.13 19.96 0.60
CA ASP A 61 26.39 20.95 1.39
C ASP A 61 26.17 20.36 2.79
N VAL A 62 27.23 20.46 3.59
CA VAL A 62 27.25 20.01 4.98
C VAL A 62 26.39 20.99 5.78
N LEU A 63 25.09 20.69 5.87
CA LEU A 63 24.10 21.51 6.58
C LEU A 63 24.31 21.57 8.11
N LEU A 64 25.27 20.82 8.66
CA LEU A 64 25.56 20.73 10.09
C LEU A 64 27.05 20.81 10.34
N ASP A 65 27.47 21.67 11.28
CA ASP A 65 28.84 21.63 11.80
C ASP A 65 29.17 20.23 12.32
N ASP A 66 30.40 19.75 12.05
CA ASP A 66 30.86 18.42 12.46
C ASP A 66 30.72 18.18 13.96
N ASP A 67 30.97 19.21 14.77
CA ASP A 67 30.84 19.18 16.23
C ASP A 67 29.38 18.96 16.69
N LYS A 68 28.42 19.59 15.99
CA LYS A 68 26.98 19.40 16.24
C LYS A 68 26.53 18.02 15.80
N ALA A 69 27.05 17.53 14.67
CA ALA A 69 26.76 16.18 14.19
C ALA A 69 27.28 15.11 15.17
N GLN A 70 28.48 15.29 15.74
CA GLN A 70 29.04 14.43 16.78
C GLN A 70 28.18 14.45 18.05
N SER A 71 27.79 15.65 18.52
CA SER A 71 26.92 15.81 19.70
C SER A 71 25.58 15.11 19.53
N LEU A 72 24.94 15.25 18.36
CA LEU A 72 23.69 14.55 18.05
C LEU A 72 23.88 13.03 18.07
N ARG A 73 24.94 12.50 17.46
CA ARG A 73 25.27 11.06 17.50
C ARG A 73 25.46 10.56 18.93
N HIS A 74 26.09 11.35 19.80
CA HIS A 74 26.24 11.01 21.22
C HIS A 74 24.90 10.98 21.96
N SER A 75 24.03 11.97 21.75
CA SER A 75 22.69 11.98 22.36
C SER A 75 21.82 10.83 21.86
N PHE A 76 21.85 10.53 20.55
CA PHE A 76 21.13 9.38 19.99
C PHE A 76 21.65 8.05 20.51
N SER A 77 22.97 7.90 20.68
CA SER A 77 23.56 6.70 21.29
C SER A 77 23.08 6.51 22.74
N ALA A 78 23.04 7.58 23.54
CA ALA A 78 22.53 7.52 24.91
C ALA A 78 21.05 7.13 24.96
N LEU A 79 20.22 7.66 24.06
CA LEU A 79 18.81 7.28 23.94
C LEU A 79 18.64 5.85 23.45
N GLN A 80 19.51 5.38 22.55
CA GLN A 80 19.49 4.00 22.10
C GLN A 80 19.83 3.04 23.23
N THR A 81 20.84 3.34 24.05
CA THR A 81 21.18 2.53 25.24
C THR A 81 20.06 2.53 26.28
N LEU A 82 19.32 3.64 26.42
CA LEU A 82 18.13 3.71 27.30
C LEU A 82 16.92 2.98 26.72
N SER A 83 16.84 2.87 25.38
CA SER A 83 15.73 2.26 24.65
C SER A 83 16.00 0.82 24.23
N GLU A 84 17.19 0.28 24.45
CA GLU A 84 17.49 -1.13 24.25
C GLU A 84 16.65 -1.93 25.26
N PRO A 85 15.70 -2.78 24.80
CA PRO A 85 15.17 -3.79 25.69
C PRO A 85 16.35 -4.69 26.07
N GLY A 86 16.70 -4.74 27.35
CA GLY A 86 17.82 -5.54 27.88
C GLY A 86 17.72 -7.06 27.65
N ALA A 87 16.76 -7.51 26.85
CA ALA A 87 16.57 -8.88 26.41
C ALA A 87 16.26 -8.89 24.91
N ALA A 88 16.93 -9.76 24.15
CA ALA A 88 16.58 -10.06 22.77
C ALA A 88 15.07 -10.34 22.69
N PRO A 89 14.35 -9.83 21.67
CA PRO A 89 12.92 -10.08 21.54
C PRO A 89 12.71 -11.58 21.41
N GLN A 90 12.27 -12.21 22.50
CA GLN A 90 11.70 -13.54 22.40
C GLN A 90 10.47 -13.37 21.52
N ILE A 91 10.49 -14.01 20.35
CA ILE A 91 9.32 -14.18 19.50
C ILE A 91 8.38 -15.14 20.25
N VAL A 92 7.80 -14.67 21.35
CA VAL A 92 6.68 -15.30 22.02
C VAL A 92 5.47 -14.98 21.17
N ARG A 93 5.18 -15.89 20.22
CA ARG A 93 3.99 -15.89 19.35
C ARG A 93 3.60 -14.50 18.83
N SER A 94 4.48 -13.83 18.08
CA SER A 94 4.24 -12.69 17.16
C SER A 94 3.18 -11.61 17.50
N GLY A 95 2.63 -11.51 18.71
CA GLY A 95 1.35 -10.80 18.87
C GLY A 95 0.81 -10.63 20.28
N GLU A 96 1.49 -11.12 21.32
CA GLU A 96 1.04 -10.91 22.71
C GLU A 96 1.74 -9.70 23.40
N THR A 97 2.88 -9.23 22.89
CA THR A 97 3.58 -8.04 23.42
C THR A 97 3.96 -7.00 22.37
N SER A 98 3.57 -7.22 21.10
CA SER A 98 3.86 -6.33 19.99
C SER A 98 2.79 -5.22 19.87
N LEU A 99 3.17 -4.08 19.28
CA LEU A 99 2.26 -2.99 18.86
C LEU A 99 1.02 -3.51 18.09
N GLU A 100 1.19 -4.61 17.35
CA GLU A 100 0.10 -5.30 16.67
C GLU A 100 -1.00 -5.76 17.62
N GLY A 101 -0.64 -6.23 18.82
CA GLY A 101 -1.60 -6.63 19.85
C GLY A 101 -2.47 -5.46 20.30
N LEU A 102 -1.83 -4.32 20.62
CA LEU A 102 -2.53 -3.09 21.01
C LEU A 102 -3.42 -2.57 19.87
N THR A 103 -2.92 -2.57 18.64
CA THR A 103 -3.67 -2.11 17.47
C THR A 103 -4.89 -2.99 17.21
N ARG A 104 -4.75 -4.32 17.35
CA ARG A 104 -5.85 -5.28 17.21
C ARG A 104 -6.91 -5.10 18.29
N ASP A 105 -6.51 -4.85 19.53
CA ASP A 105 -7.45 -4.63 20.63
C ASP A 105 -8.26 -3.34 20.43
N LEU A 106 -7.65 -2.31 19.85
CA LEU A 106 -8.33 -1.06 19.47
C LEU A 106 -9.23 -1.22 18.23
N LEU A 107 -8.80 -1.98 17.22
CA LEU A 107 -9.57 -2.17 15.97
C LEU A 107 -10.72 -3.17 16.12
N ARG A 108 -10.63 -4.12 17.05
CA ARG A 108 -11.65 -5.14 17.29
C ARG A 108 -13.07 -4.57 17.51
N PRO A 109 -13.29 -3.59 18.41
CA PRO A 109 -14.63 -3.04 18.61
C PRO A 109 -15.13 -2.29 17.37
N MET A 110 -14.28 -1.51 16.69
CA MET A 110 -14.70 -0.75 15.50
C MET A 110 -15.09 -1.66 14.33
N LEU A 111 -14.32 -2.74 14.12
CA LEU A 111 -14.65 -3.74 13.11
C LEU A 111 -15.93 -4.50 13.46
N LYS A 112 -16.16 -4.80 14.75
CA LYS A 112 -17.39 -5.45 15.19
C LYS A 112 -18.61 -4.59 14.91
N ASP A 113 -18.59 -3.32 15.32
CA ASP A 113 -19.72 -2.40 15.12
C ASP A 113 -20.00 -2.18 13.63
N TRP A 114 -18.94 -2.09 12.83
CA TRP A 114 -19.06 -2.00 11.38
C TRP A 114 -19.69 -3.25 10.78
N LEU A 115 -19.22 -4.45 11.16
CA LEU A 115 -19.78 -5.71 10.70
C LEU A 115 -21.25 -5.86 11.11
N ASP A 116 -21.60 -5.54 12.35
CA ASP A 116 -22.98 -5.63 12.82
C ASP A 116 -23.92 -4.71 12.00
N ALA A 117 -23.45 -3.52 11.61
CA ALA A 117 -24.23 -2.57 10.81
C ALA A 117 -24.29 -2.91 9.30
N HIS A 118 -23.22 -3.47 8.71
CA HIS A 118 -23.09 -3.59 7.26
C HIS A 118 -23.17 -5.03 6.74
N LEU A 119 -22.94 -6.03 7.58
CA LEU A 119 -22.98 -7.43 7.16
C LEU A 119 -24.40 -7.91 6.80
N PRO A 120 -25.48 -7.55 7.52
CA PRO A 120 -26.84 -7.97 7.16
C PRO A 120 -27.24 -7.60 5.72
N PRO A 121 -27.16 -6.32 5.27
CA PRO A 121 -27.58 -5.96 3.91
C PRO A 121 -26.70 -6.59 2.82
N ILE A 122 -25.40 -6.81 3.09
CA ILE A 122 -24.50 -7.48 2.14
C ILE A 122 -24.91 -8.94 1.94
N VAL A 123 -25.23 -9.65 3.03
CA VAL A 123 -25.64 -11.05 2.97
C VAL A 123 -27.01 -11.18 2.30
N GLU A 124 -27.98 -10.32 2.62
CA GLU A 124 -29.29 -10.31 1.97
C GLU A 124 -29.18 -10.15 0.45
N ALA A 125 -28.42 -9.16 -0.01
CA ALA A 125 -28.18 -8.95 -1.44
C ALA A 125 -27.48 -10.14 -2.11
N MET A 126 -26.61 -10.86 -1.39
CA MET A 126 -25.93 -12.04 -1.92
C MET A 126 -26.85 -13.26 -1.96
N VAL A 127 -27.70 -13.45 -0.94
CA VAL A 127 -28.70 -14.51 -0.88
C VAL A 127 -29.78 -14.31 -1.94
N GLU A 128 -30.27 -13.09 -2.16
CA GLU A 128 -31.23 -12.79 -3.23
C GLU A 128 -30.69 -13.16 -4.62
N ARG A 129 -29.43 -12.80 -4.90
CA ARG A 129 -28.75 -13.21 -6.15
C ARG A 129 -28.65 -14.73 -6.27
N GLU A 130 -28.35 -15.41 -5.17
CA GLU A 130 -28.21 -16.86 -5.14
C GLU A 130 -29.55 -17.58 -5.36
N ILE A 131 -30.64 -17.09 -4.75
CA ILE A 131 -31.99 -17.61 -4.97
C ILE A 131 -32.41 -17.38 -6.43
N MET A 132 -32.25 -16.16 -6.97
CA MET A 132 -32.56 -15.89 -8.39
C MET A 132 -31.80 -16.82 -9.33
N ARG A 133 -30.53 -17.11 -9.03
CA ARG A 133 -29.70 -18.02 -9.83
C ARG A 133 -30.25 -19.45 -9.79
N ILE A 134 -30.69 -19.95 -8.64
CA ILE A 134 -31.27 -21.28 -8.48
C ILE A 134 -32.63 -21.36 -9.18
N THR A 135 -33.51 -20.37 -8.96
CA THR A 135 -34.85 -20.32 -9.57
C THR A 135 -34.82 -20.14 -11.09
N LYS A 136 -33.76 -19.57 -11.67
CA LYS A 136 -33.58 -19.50 -13.13
C LYS A 136 -33.01 -20.79 -13.74
N LYS A 137 -32.35 -21.62 -12.93
CA LYS A 137 -31.70 -22.86 -13.37
C LYS A 137 -32.60 -24.11 -13.16
N GLY A 138 -33.50 -24.07 -12.20
CA GLY A 138 -34.57 -25.07 -12.03
C GLY A 138 -35.75 -24.79 -12.95
#